data_AF-A0A4S2AGD4-F1
#
_entry.id   AF-A0A4S2AGD4-F1
#
_cell.length_a   1.000
_cell.length_b   1.000
_cell.length_c   1.000
_cell.angle_alpha   90.00
_cell.angle_beta   90.00
_cell.angle_gamma   90.00
#
_symmetry.space_group_name_H-M   'P 1'
#
loop_
_entity.id
_entity.type
_entity.pdbx_description
1 polymer ?
#
loop_
_entity_poly.entity_id
_entity_poly.type
_entity_poly.pdbx_seq_one_letter_code
_entity_poly.pdbx_strand_id
1 'polypeptide(L)'
;MGGLKDYERGRNDGLALAGKIVRRGGIEELEKEMKFRGVTGIHTAIAKKELEQATMAIKEMTLDTMLLLSVAVLHDEFGFGGKRCQRFIDRANRIAGSLADDMATWEDYRKMVKEEMGIEMVIRYNR
;
A
#
# COMPACT_ATOMS: atom_id res chain seq x y z
N MET A 1 -1.86 18.39 33.82
CA MET A 1 -2.10 17.02 34.37
C MET A 1 -2.33 15.94 33.30
N GLY A 2 -2.46 16.23 32.00
CA GLY A 2 -2.65 15.20 30.95
C GLY A 2 -1.43 14.31 30.68
N GLY A 3 -0.22 14.90 30.60
CA GLY A 3 0.97 14.19 30.13
C GLY A 3 1.43 12.99 30.97
N LEU A 4 1.14 12.93 32.28
CA LEU A 4 1.55 11.79 33.11
C LEU A 4 0.67 10.55 32.86
N LYS A 5 -0.65 10.75 32.73
CA LYS A 5 -1.61 9.68 32.45
C LYS A 5 -1.42 9.13 31.03
N ASP A 6 -1.10 10.00 30.08
CA ASP A 6 -0.84 9.59 28.70
C ASP A 6 0.48 8.81 28.58
N TYR A 7 1.50 9.18 29.36
CA TYR A 7 2.76 8.44 29.46
C TYR A 7 2.58 7.03 30.05
N GLU A 8 1.83 6.91 31.16
CA GLU A 8 1.52 5.62 31.78
C GLU A 8 0.71 4.71 30.83
N ARG A 9 -0.26 5.28 30.12
CA ARG A 9 -1.02 4.56 29.09
C ARG A 9 -0.12 4.07 27.97
N GLY A 10 0.74 4.92 27.43
CA GLY A 10 1.67 4.54 26.36
C GLY A 10 2.63 3.40 26.76
N ARG A 11 3.06 3.37 28.03
CA ARG A 11 3.87 2.25 28.55
C ARG A 11 3.09 0.93 28.60
N ASN A 12 1.85 0.98 29.08
CA ASN A 12 0.99 -0.20 29.14
C ASN A 12 0.65 -0.73 27.74
N ASP A 13 0.35 0.16 26.80
CA ASP A 13 0.10 -0.19 25.41
C ASP A 13 1.34 -0.81 24.74
N GLY A 14 2.53 -0.29 25.04
CA GLY A 14 3.80 -0.85 24.58
C GLY A 14 4.06 -2.26 25.10
N LEU A 15 3.77 -2.52 26.38
CA LEU A 15 3.88 -3.87 26.97
C LEU A 15 2.87 -4.84 26.35
N ALA A 16 1.63 -4.40 26.13
CA ALA A 16 0.59 -5.20 25.51
C ALA A 16 0.94 -5.58 24.06
N LEU A 17 1.45 -4.62 23.29
CA LEU A 17 1.94 -4.82 21.92
C LEU A 17 3.13 -5.79 21.89
N ALA A 18 4.13 -5.61 22.76
CA ALA A 18 5.28 -6.52 22.85
C ALA A 18 4.82 -7.95 23.18
N GLY A 19 3.92 -8.11 24.15
CA GLY A 19 3.35 -9.41 24.50
C GLY A 19 2.58 -10.06 23.34
N LYS A 20 1.88 -9.26 22.51
CA LYS A 20 1.19 -9.75 21.32
C LYS A 20 2.16 -10.24 20.24
N ILE A 21 3.25 -9.52 20.00
CA ILE A 21 4.27 -9.89 19.01
C ILE A 21 5.02 -11.15 19.44
N VAL A 22 5.45 -11.22 20.70
CA VAL A 22 6.17 -12.39 21.24
C VAL A 22 5.30 -13.63 21.21
N ARG A 23 4.01 -13.53 21.55
CA ARG A 23 3.06 -14.65 21.42
C ARG A 23 2.89 -15.14 19.99
N ARG A 24 3.10 -14.27 18.98
CA ARG A 24 2.91 -14.60 17.56
C ARG A 24 4.12 -15.29 16.95
N GLY A 25 5.34 -14.87 17.29
CA GLY A 25 6.55 -15.37 16.63
C GLY A 25 7.83 -15.25 17.44
N GLY A 26 7.70 -15.20 18.77
CA GLY A 26 8.84 -15.18 19.68
C GLY A 26 9.58 -13.84 19.72
N ILE A 27 10.77 -13.90 20.32
CA ILE A 27 11.62 -12.72 20.56
C ILE A 27 12.19 -12.16 19.26
N GLU A 28 12.52 -13.01 18.28
CA GLU A 28 13.05 -12.58 16.98
C GLU A 28 12.08 -11.64 16.24
N GLU A 29 10.77 -11.91 16.28
CA GLU A 29 9.76 -11.03 15.68
C GLU A 29 9.64 -9.71 16.44
N LEU A 30 9.85 -9.70 17.75
CA LEU A 30 9.90 -8.47 18.54
C LEU A 30 11.12 -7.62 18.16
N GLU A 31 12.28 -8.23 17.96
CA GLU A 31 13.51 -7.54 17.54
C GLU A 31 13.36 -6.90 16.14
N LYS A 32 12.73 -7.62 15.19
CA LYS A 32 12.41 -7.07 13.86
C LYS A 32 11.47 -5.86 13.95
N GLU A 33 10.44 -5.93 14.80
CA GLU A 33 9.53 -4.81 15.04
C GLU A 33 10.27 -3.61 15.64
N MET A 34 11.13 -3.83 16.64
CA MET A 34 11.93 -2.78 17.27
C MET A 34 12.84 -2.10 16.24
N LYS A 35 13.50 -2.88 15.38
CA LYS A 35 14.32 -2.35 14.28
C LYS A 35 13.50 -1.54 13.28
N PHE A 36 12.34 -2.06 12.85
CA PHE A 36 11.44 -1.36 11.93
C PHE A 36 10.97 -0.02 12.49
N ARG A 37 10.56 0.03 13.77
CA ARG A 37 10.12 1.25 14.43
C ARG A 37 11.26 2.24 14.63
N GLY A 38 12.46 1.77 14.96
CA GLY A 38 13.65 2.61 15.07
C GLY A 38 14.01 3.32 13.75
N VAL A 39 13.79 2.65 12.61
CA VAL A 39 14.03 3.24 11.28
C VAL A 39 12.89 4.17 10.84
N THR A 40 11.63 3.80 11.11
CA THR A 40 10.46 4.50 10.59
C THR A 40 9.90 5.60 11.51
N GLY A 41 10.29 5.63 12.79
CA GLY A 41 9.75 6.57 13.78
C GLY A 41 8.29 6.30 14.18
N ILE A 42 7.76 5.10 13.90
CA ILE A 42 6.35 4.78 14.17
C ILE A 42 6.11 4.48 15.66
N HIS A 43 5.37 5.38 16.31
CA HIS A 43 4.98 5.30 17.73
C HIS A 43 3.49 4.97 17.91
N THR A 44 3.03 3.83 17.37
CA THR A 44 1.62 3.38 17.47
C THR A 44 1.51 2.04 18.21
N ALA A 45 0.35 1.76 18.81
CA ALA A 45 0.05 0.47 19.46
C ALA A 45 -0.24 -0.68 18.46
N ILE A 46 -0.17 -0.40 17.16
CA ILE A 46 -0.49 -1.35 16.07
C ILE A 46 0.83 -1.96 15.57
N ALA A 47 0.93 -3.30 15.54
CA ALA A 47 2.12 -3.99 15.04
C ALA A 47 2.30 -3.79 13.52
N LYS A 48 3.54 -3.88 13.01
CA LYS A 48 3.84 -3.78 11.56
C LYS A 48 2.94 -4.67 10.70
N LYS A 49 2.74 -5.93 11.10
CA LYS A 49 1.88 -6.88 10.35
C LYS A 49 0.42 -6.42 10.25
N GLU A 50 -0.10 -5.80 11.31
CA GLU A 50 -1.48 -5.30 11.33
C GLU A 50 -1.61 -4.03 10.50
N LEU A 51 -0.57 -3.18 10.54
CA LEU A 51 -0.45 -2.03 9.65
C LEU A 51 -0.39 -2.46 8.18
N GLU A 52 0.40 -3.48 7.85
CA GLU A 52 0.49 -4.06 6.50
C GLU A 52 -0.85 -4.62 6.04
N GLN A 53 -1.55 -5.37 6.89
CA GLN A 53 -2.88 -5.90 6.57
C GLN A 53 -3.91 -4.80 6.32
N ALA A 54 -3.97 -3.78 7.20
CA ALA A 54 -4.86 -2.63 7.00
C ALA A 54 -4.51 -1.88 5.71
N THR A 55 -3.22 -1.73 5.43
CA THR A 55 -2.74 -1.05 4.21
C THR A 55 -3.05 -1.87 2.96
N MET A 56 -3.01 -3.20 3.02
CA MET A 56 -3.34 -4.08 1.90
C MET A 56 -4.78 -3.86 1.42
N ALA A 57 -5.74 -3.88 2.35
CA ALA A 57 -7.15 -3.65 2.02
C ALA A 57 -7.38 -2.27 1.38
N ILE A 58 -6.70 -1.23 1.89
CA ILE A 58 -6.75 0.11 1.30
C ILE A 58 -6.15 0.12 -0.11
N LYS A 59 -5.01 -0.56 -0.31
CA LYS A 59 -4.35 -0.66 -1.62
C LYS A 59 -5.24 -1.39 -2.64
N GLU A 60 -5.82 -2.53 -2.27
CA GLU A 60 -6.72 -3.32 -3.11
C GLU A 60 -7.95 -2.49 -3.52
N MET A 61 -8.63 -1.88 -2.54
CA MET A 61 -9.77 -1.01 -2.82
C MET A 61 -9.39 0.18 -3.72
N THR A 62 -8.20 0.76 -3.54
CA THR A 62 -7.72 1.86 -4.38
C THR A 62 -7.52 1.41 -5.83
N LEU A 63 -6.95 0.22 -6.05
CA LEU A 63 -6.80 -0.34 -7.39
C LEU A 63 -8.15 -0.63 -8.05
N ASP A 64 -9.08 -1.25 -7.31
CA ASP A 64 -10.42 -1.57 -7.82
C ASP A 64 -11.20 -0.32 -8.22
N THR A 65 -11.18 0.70 -7.36
CA THR A 65 -11.88 1.97 -7.64
C THR A 65 -11.25 2.73 -8.81
N MET A 66 -9.91 2.75 -8.91
CA MET A 66 -9.22 3.36 -10.06
C MET A 66 -9.51 2.62 -11.36
N LEU A 67 -9.54 1.28 -11.34
CA LEU A 67 -9.86 0.47 -12.51
C LEU A 67 -11.31 0.70 -12.97
N LEU A 68 -12.25 0.75 -12.02
CA LEU A 68 -13.65 1.04 -12.31
C LEU A 68 -13.83 2.43 -12.94
N LEU A 69 -13.20 3.47 -12.34
CA LEU A 69 -13.21 4.83 -12.90
C LEU A 69 -12.63 4.86 -14.32
N SER A 70 -11.51 4.18 -14.55
CA SER A 70 -10.87 4.12 -15.86
C SER A 70 -11.78 3.46 -16.91
N VAL A 71 -12.46 2.36 -16.56
CA VAL A 71 -13.39 1.68 -17.45
C VAL A 71 -14.62 2.54 -17.76
N ALA A 72 -15.16 3.24 -16.76
CA ALA A 72 -16.28 4.16 -16.95
C ALA A 72 -15.90 5.28 -17.93
N VAL A 73 -14.73 5.91 -17.76
CA VAL A 73 -14.23 6.93 -18.69
C VAL A 73 -14.02 6.36 -20.10
N LEU A 74 -13.42 5.17 -20.23
CA LEU A 74 -13.23 4.53 -21.54
C LEU A 74 -14.56 4.25 -22.24
N HIS A 75 -15.58 3.86 -21.50
CA HIS A 75 -16.92 3.63 -22.04
C HIS A 75 -17.61 4.94 -22.43
N ASP A 76 -17.68 5.91 -21.52
CA ASP A 76 -18.51 7.10 -21.69
C ASP A 76 -17.88 8.14 -22.63
N GLU A 77 -16.57 8.36 -22.54
CA GLU A 77 -15.87 9.37 -23.36
C GLU A 77 -15.43 8.79 -24.72
N PHE A 78 -14.97 7.54 -24.74
CA PHE A 78 -14.37 6.93 -25.93
C PHE A 78 -15.27 5.87 -26.61
N GLY A 79 -16.44 5.58 -26.05
CA GLY A 79 -17.41 4.64 -26.62
C GLY A 79 -16.95 3.17 -26.59
N PHE A 80 -16.06 2.80 -25.67
CA PHE A 80 -15.54 1.43 -25.62
C PHE A 80 -16.63 0.47 -25.13
N GLY A 81 -17.07 -0.44 -26.01
CA GLY A 81 -17.94 -1.55 -25.61
C GLY A 81 -17.22 -2.64 -24.81
N GLY A 82 -17.98 -3.58 -24.25
CA GLY A 82 -17.48 -4.58 -23.29
C GLY A 82 -16.21 -5.33 -23.70
N LYS A 83 -16.03 -5.68 -24.98
CA LYS A 83 -14.80 -6.35 -25.45
C LYS A 83 -13.55 -5.49 -25.28
N ARG A 84 -13.64 -4.18 -25.52
CA ARG A 84 -12.49 -3.26 -25.38
C ARG A 84 -12.21 -2.96 -23.91
N CYS A 85 -13.25 -2.77 -23.11
CA CYS A 85 -13.12 -2.60 -21.65
C CYS A 85 -12.52 -3.84 -20.98
N GLN A 86 -12.94 -5.04 -21.36
CA GLN A 86 -12.35 -6.28 -20.81
C GLN A 86 -10.87 -6.40 -21.17
N ARG A 87 -10.49 -6.09 -22.42
CA ARG A 87 -9.08 -6.08 -22.82
C ARG A 87 -8.23 -5.08 -22.01
N PHE A 88 -8.80 -3.92 -21.66
CA PHE A 88 -8.15 -2.96 -20.78
C PHE A 88 -7.96 -3.53 -19.37
N ILE A 89 -9.03 -4.09 -18.77
CA ILE A 89 -8.98 -4.75 -17.46
C ILE A 89 -7.91 -5.84 -17.42
N ASP A 90 -7.90 -6.74 -18.41
CA ASP A 90 -6.94 -7.84 -18.46
C ASP A 90 -5.50 -7.32 -18.59
N ARG A 91 -5.29 -6.23 -19.34
CA ARG A 91 -3.96 -5.62 -19.47
C ARG A 91 -3.52 -4.93 -18.18
N ALA A 92 -4.41 -4.21 -17.52
CA ALA A 92 -4.13 -3.55 -16.25
C ALA A 92 -3.73 -4.58 -15.17
N ASN A 93 -4.46 -5.68 -15.07
CA ASN A 93 -4.14 -6.77 -14.13
C ASN A 93 -2.78 -7.44 -14.44
N ARG A 94 -2.44 -7.64 -15.73
CA ARG A 94 -1.11 -8.15 -16.09
C ARG A 94 0.02 -7.21 -15.69
N ILE A 95 -0.16 -5.90 -15.87
CA ILE A 95 0.82 -4.90 -15.45
C ILE A 95 0.99 -4.93 -13.93
N ALA A 96 -0.11 -4.98 -13.18
CA ALA A 96 -0.07 -5.09 -11.72
C ALA A 96 0.69 -6.35 -11.27
N GLY A 97 0.46 -7.49 -11.92
CA GLY A 97 1.22 -8.72 -11.66
C GLY A 97 2.73 -8.56 -11.94
N SER A 98 3.10 -7.98 -13.08
CA SER A 98 4.52 -7.74 -13.41
C SER A 98 5.23 -6.81 -12.42
N LEU A 99 4.52 -5.83 -11.86
CA LEU A 99 5.04 -4.95 -10.81
C LEU A 99 5.18 -5.67 -9.46
N ALA A 100 4.29 -6.63 -9.16
CA ALA A 100 4.35 -7.43 -7.94
C ALA A 100 5.49 -8.46 -7.96
N ASP A 101 5.80 -8.99 -9.15
CA ASP A 101 6.87 -9.99 -9.37
C ASP A 101 8.25 -9.34 -9.65
N ASP A 102 8.41 -8.03 -9.44
CA ASP A 102 9.62 -7.24 -9.75
C ASP A 102 10.12 -7.36 -11.21
N MET A 103 9.26 -7.80 -12.13
CA MET A 103 9.56 -7.95 -13.57
C MET A 103 9.46 -6.62 -14.34
N ALA A 104 8.88 -5.60 -13.72
CA ALA A 104 8.80 -4.23 -14.22
C ALA A 104 8.76 -3.24 -13.05
N THR A 105 9.14 -1.98 -13.29
CA THR A 105 9.05 -0.91 -12.30
C THR A 105 8.07 0.19 -12.72
N TRP A 106 7.59 0.97 -11.76
CA TRP A 106 6.77 2.15 -12.07
C TRP A 106 7.50 3.19 -12.91
N GLU A 107 8.84 3.25 -12.82
CA GLU A 107 9.63 4.18 -13.62
C GLU A 107 9.66 3.76 -15.10
N ASP A 108 9.65 2.45 -15.39
CA ASP A 108 9.58 1.94 -16.77
C ASP A 108 8.30 2.41 -17.46
N TYR A 109 7.16 2.29 -16.78
CA TYR A 109 5.87 2.75 -17.31
C TYR A 109 5.80 4.27 -17.42
N ARG A 110 6.34 5.01 -16.44
CA ARG A 110 6.43 6.48 -16.53
C ARG A 110 7.24 6.93 -17.74
N LYS A 111 8.39 6.29 -17.97
CA LYS A 111 9.26 6.58 -19.09
C LYS A 111 8.56 6.27 -20.41
N MET A 112 7.94 5.10 -20.53
CA MET A 112 7.16 4.71 -21.70
C MET A 112 6.06 5.75 -22.03
N VAL A 113 5.26 6.15 -21.04
CA VAL A 113 4.19 7.15 -21.24
C VAL A 113 4.75 8.52 -21.65
N LYS A 114 5.87 8.94 -21.04
CA LYS A 114 6.53 10.19 -21.41
C LYS A 114 7.10 10.15 -22.82
N GLU A 115 7.79 9.08 -23.19
CA GLU A 115 8.47 8.94 -24.48
C GLU A 115 7.49 8.74 -25.63
N GLU A 116 6.44 7.93 -25.44
CA GLU A 116 5.49 7.61 -26.51
C GLU A 116 4.34 8.62 -26.63
N MET A 117 3.91 9.23 -25.52
CA MET A 117 2.70 10.07 -25.48
C MET A 117 3.00 11.53 -25.09
N GLY A 118 4.22 11.83 -24.64
CA GLY A 118 4.57 13.16 -24.14
C GLY A 118 3.88 13.53 -22.82
N ILE A 119 3.26 12.57 -22.13
CA ILE A 119 2.50 12.80 -20.89
C ILE A 119 3.42 12.54 -19.69
N GLU A 120 3.55 13.53 -18.79
CA GLU A 120 4.29 13.37 -17.55
C GLU A 120 3.39 12.87 -16.42
N MET A 121 3.69 11.66 -15.93
CA MET A 121 2.98 11.02 -14.84
C MET A 121 3.80 11.11 -13.54
N VAL A 122 3.15 11.49 -12.44
CA VAL A 122 3.78 11.61 -11.11
C VAL A 122 3.07 10.69 -10.11
N ILE A 123 3.84 9.81 -9.48
CA ILE A 123 3.36 8.99 -8.36
C ILE A 123 3.76 9.69 -7.05
N ARG A 124 2.76 10.01 -6.22
CA ARG A 124 2.98 10.57 -4.89
C ARG A 124 3.24 9.43 -3.92
N TYR A 125 4.41 9.41 -3.31
CA TYR A 125 4.73 8.49 -2.23
C TYR A 125 4.41 9.16 -0.90
N ASN A 126 3.64 8.46 -0.05
CA ASN A 126 3.48 8.88 1.34
C ASN A 126 4.86 8.73 2.01
N ARG A 127 5.47 9.86 2.38
CA ARG A 127 6.66 9.90 3.23
C ARG A 127 6.27 9.81 4.69
#